data_AF-A0A0C6FSA2-F1
#
_entry.id   AF-A0A0C6FSA2-F1
#
_cell.length_a   1.000
_cell.length_b   1.000
_cell.length_c   1.000
_cell.angle_alpha   90.00
_cell.angle_beta   90.00
_cell.angle_gamma   90.00
#
_symmetry.space_group_name_H-M   'P 1'
#
loop_
_entity.id
_entity.type
_entity.pdbx_description
1 polymer ?
#
loop_
_entity_poly.entity_id
_entity_poly.type
_entity_poly.pdbx_seq_one_letter_code
_entity_poly.pdbx_strand_id
1 'polypeptide(L)'
;MQHSTLFATEAVYAGRGGDPTGPDAEESPMTTPIDPQTRIGHVHLRVADLDRALGFYCGVLGFTLMQRYGREAAFVSAGGYHHHIGLNTWDSADGSPPPPGSTGLYHVAILYPTRAALADALARLDAAGIPLTGASDHGVSEALYLDDPDHNGVELYRDRPEAEWPRDEAGALRMATRRLDLASLRAELTRAQITRP
;
A
#
# COMPACT_ATOMS: atom_id res chain seq x y z
N MET A 1 23.67 -3.76 20.56
CA MET A 1 22.99 -4.80 19.77
C MET A 1 22.32 -4.10 18.60
N GLN A 2 22.85 -4.30 17.40
CA GLN A 2 22.47 -3.57 16.20
C GLN A 2 21.21 -4.21 15.60
N HIS A 3 20.11 -3.46 15.54
CA HIS A 3 18.95 -3.83 14.73
C HIS A 3 19.20 -3.35 13.30
N SER A 4 19.50 -4.29 12.41
CA SER A 4 19.57 -4.07 10.97
C SER A 4 18.21 -4.44 10.38
N THR A 5 17.43 -3.45 10.01
CA THR A 5 16.19 -3.62 9.26
C THR A 5 16.43 -3.08 7.85
N LEU A 6 16.77 -3.97 6.92
CA LEU A 6 16.69 -3.70 5.48
C LEU A 6 15.27 -4.02 5.02
N PHE A 7 14.54 -3.03 4.51
CA PHE A 7 13.34 -3.28 3.70
C PHE A 7 13.38 -2.42 2.45
N ALA A 8 13.65 -3.10 1.33
CA ALA A 8 13.10 -2.81 0.01
C ALA A 8 13.44 -3.99 -0.90
N THR A 9 12.44 -4.52 -1.60
CA THR A 9 12.34 -4.53 -3.07
C THR A 9 11.25 -5.54 -3.45
N GLU A 10 10.10 -5.07 -3.95
CA GLU A 10 9.35 -5.86 -4.93
C GLU A 10 9.84 -5.45 -6.31
N ALA A 11 10.63 -6.34 -6.91
CA ALA A 11 10.84 -6.53 -8.34
C ALA A 11 11.77 -7.75 -8.50
N VAL A 12 11.29 -8.95 -8.19
CA VAL A 12 11.97 -10.18 -8.64
C VAL A 12 11.38 -10.56 -9.98
N TYR A 13 11.99 -10.03 -11.06
CA TYR A 13 12.41 -10.81 -12.23
C TYR A 13 13.28 -9.92 -13.13
N ALA A 14 14.59 -9.86 -12.84
CA ALA A 14 15.58 -9.48 -13.83
C ALA A 14 15.89 -10.73 -14.66
N GLY A 15 15.14 -10.94 -15.75
CA GLY A 15 15.54 -11.89 -16.79
C GLY A 15 16.88 -11.44 -17.36
N ARG A 16 17.95 -12.19 -17.09
CA ARG A 16 19.25 -12.00 -17.74
C ARG A 16 19.06 -12.20 -19.24
N GLY A 17 19.23 -11.14 -20.03
CA GLY A 17 19.38 -11.25 -21.47
C GLY A 17 20.68 -11.99 -21.78
N GLY A 18 20.56 -13.27 -22.13
CA GLY A 18 21.62 -14.06 -22.77
C GLY A 18 21.67 -13.75 -24.26
N ASP A 19 22.87 -13.77 -24.81
CA ASP A 19 23.21 -13.56 -26.22
C ASP A 19 22.45 -14.55 -27.14
N PRO A 20 21.62 -14.09 -28.12
CA PRO A 20 20.72 -14.95 -28.89
C PRO A 20 21.36 -15.47 -30.20
N THR A 21 22.62 -15.93 -30.18
CA THR A 21 23.30 -16.39 -31.41
C THR A 21 23.42 -17.92 -31.54
N GLY A 22 22.45 -18.67 -31.00
CA GLY A 22 22.29 -20.11 -31.25
C GLY A 22 21.21 -20.37 -32.32
N PRO A 23 21.40 -21.32 -33.26
CA PRO A 23 20.48 -21.53 -34.39
C PRO A 23 19.09 -22.11 -34.06
N ASP A 24 18.74 -22.29 -32.78
CA ASP A 24 17.48 -22.89 -32.33
C ASP A 24 16.75 -22.01 -31.29
N ALA A 25 16.68 -20.69 -31.52
CA ALA A 25 15.80 -19.82 -30.75
C ALA A 25 14.33 -20.07 -31.19
N GLU A 26 13.70 -21.10 -30.61
CA GLU A 26 12.25 -21.28 -30.72
C GLU A 26 11.56 -19.99 -30.28
N GLU A 27 10.84 -19.35 -31.21
CA GLU A 27 9.98 -18.20 -30.93
C GLU A 27 8.99 -18.61 -29.84
N SER A 28 9.24 -18.12 -28.61
CA SER A 28 8.27 -18.25 -27.53
C SER A 28 6.94 -17.65 -28.01
N PRO A 29 5.79 -18.34 -27.85
CA PRO A 29 4.53 -17.85 -28.38
C PRO A 29 4.28 -16.46 -27.81
N MET A 30 4.25 -15.46 -28.69
CA MET A 30 3.92 -14.07 -28.40
C MET A 30 2.52 -14.05 -27.79
N THR A 31 2.47 -14.13 -26.46
CA THR A 31 1.23 -14.12 -25.71
C THR A 31 0.64 -12.73 -25.86
N THR A 32 -0.59 -12.63 -26.36
CA THR A 32 -1.29 -11.35 -26.44
C THR A 32 -1.35 -10.74 -25.04
N PRO A 33 -0.80 -9.52 -24.82
CA PRO A 33 -0.82 -8.89 -23.52
C PRO A 33 -2.26 -8.53 -23.12
N ILE A 34 -2.51 -8.44 -21.81
CA ILE A 34 -3.78 -7.93 -21.28
C ILE A 34 -4.00 -6.47 -21.72
N ASP A 35 -5.27 -6.06 -21.88
CA ASP A 35 -5.61 -4.71 -22.29
C ASP A 35 -5.04 -3.67 -21.29
N PRO A 36 -4.33 -2.62 -21.75
CA PRO A 36 -3.68 -1.63 -20.90
C PRO A 36 -4.65 -0.77 -20.08
N GLN A 37 -5.95 -0.79 -20.40
CA GLN A 37 -7.00 -0.11 -19.63
C GLN A 37 -7.52 -0.95 -18.45
N THR A 38 -7.07 -2.20 -18.32
CA THR A 38 -7.46 -3.06 -17.19
C THR A 38 -6.99 -2.47 -15.87
N ARG A 39 -7.87 -2.47 -14.87
CA ARG A 39 -7.59 -1.97 -13.52
C ARG A 39 -7.98 -3.00 -12.48
N ILE A 40 -7.24 -3.03 -11.37
CA ILE A 40 -7.69 -3.73 -10.17
C ILE A 40 -8.85 -2.92 -9.57
N GLY A 41 -10.02 -3.55 -9.42
CA GLY A 41 -11.23 -2.89 -8.93
C GLY A 41 -11.32 -2.84 -7.41
N HIS A 42 -11.10 -3.98 -6.75
CA HIS A 42 -11.18 -4.12 -5.30
C HIS A 42 -10.32 -5.29 -4.82
N VAL A 43 -10.05 -5.31 -3.52
CA VAL A 43 -9.37 -6.40 -2.81
C VAL A 43 -10.25 -6.87 -1.65
N HIS A 44 -10.19 -8.16 -1.33
CA HIS A 44 -10.84 -8.72 -0.16
C HIS A 44 -9.79 -9.17 0.85
N LEU A 45 -9.92 -8.71 2.08
CA LEU A 45 -9.05 -9.05 3.21
C LEU A 45 -9.78 -9.99 4.15
N ARG A 46 -9.05 -11.02 4.59
CA ARG A 46 -9.52 -11.90 5.65
C ARG A 46 -9.29 -11.22 6.98
N VAL A 47 -10.33 -11.16 7.79
CA VAL A 47 -10.29 -10.61 9.15
C VAL A 47 -10.98 -11.58 10.10
N ALA A 48 -10.55 -11.63 11.36
CA ALA A 48 -11.18 -12.51 12.34
C ALA A 48 -12.43 -11.88 12.97
N ASP A 49 -12.50 -10.55 13.02
CA ASP A 49 -13.62 -9.80 13.59
C ASP A 49 -13.93 -8.54 12.76
N LEU A 50 -15.17 -8.44 12.27
CA LEU A 50 -15.58 -7.31 11.43
C LEU A 50 -15.66 -5.98 12.21
N ASP A 51 -16.07 -6.00 13.47
CA ASP A 51 -16.24 -4.75 14.23
C ASP A 51 -14.89 -4.15 14.58
N ARG A 52 -13.90 -4.99 14.91
CA ARG A 52 -12.50 -4.60 15.08
C ARG A 52 -11.92 -4.05 13.76
N ALA A 53 -12.13 -4.76 12.65
CA ALA A 53 -11.66 -4.30 11.35
C ALA A 53 -12.32 -2.96 10.95
N LEU A 54 -13.63 -2.81 11.14
CA LEU A 54 -14.34 -1.56 10.86
C LEU A 54 -13.90 -0.41 11.79
N GLY A 55 -13.56 -0.70 13.05
CA GLY A 55 -12.94 0.27 13.95
C GLY A 55 -11.65 0.86 13.37
N PHE A 56 -10.84 0.04 12.71
CA PHE A 56 -9.63 0.48 12.02
C PHE A 56 -9.94 1.17 10.67
N TYR A 57 -10.57 0.47 9.72
CA TYR A 57 -10.76 0.98 8.36
C TYR A 57 -11.71 2.19 8.32
N CYS A 58 -12.81 2.18 9.08
CA CYS A 58 -13.74 3.30 9.13
C CYS A 58 -13.35 4.32 10.21
N GLY A 59 -13.05 3.86 11.42
CA GLY A 59 -12.79 4.75 12.56
C GLY A 59 -11.45 5.48 12.47
N VAL A 60 -10.38 4.80 12.05
CA VAL A 60 -9.04 5.40 11.97
C VAL A 60 -8.75 5.90 10.56
N LEU A 61 -8.84 5.01 9.56
CA LEU A 61 -8.50 5.35 8.17
C LEU A 61 -9.60 6.16 7.46
N GLY A 62 -10.79 6.26 8.04
CA GLY A 62 -11.83 7.17 7.57
C GLY A 62 -12.57 6.70 6.31
N PHE A 63 -12.51 5.40 5.99
CA PHE A 63 -13.38 4.83 4.97
C PHE A 63 -14.84 4.87 5.43
N THR A 64 -15.76 4.95 4.47
CA THR A 64 -17.18 4.82 4.74
C THR A 64 -17.61 3.37 4.53
N LEU A 65 -18.42 2.83 5.45
CA LEU A 65 -19.08 1.54 5.28
C LEU A 65 -20.17 1.67 4.21
N MET A 66 -20.02 0.92 3.11
CA MET A 66 -20.98 0.89 2.00
C MET A 66 -22.06 -0.17 2.23
N GLN A 67 -21.64 -1.36 2.64
CA GLN A 67 -22.54 -2.48 2.85
C GLN A 67 -21.98 -3.43 3.91
N ARG A 68 -22.87 -4.06 4.67
CA ARG A 68 -22.54 -5.14 5.60
C ARG A 68 -23.44 -6.33 5.34
N TYR A 69 -22.86 -7.52 5.32
CA TYR A 69 -23.57 -8.80 5.22
C TYR A 69 -23.44 -9.54 6.55
N GLY A 70 -24.39 -9.25 7.45
CA GLY A 70 -24.44 -9.84 8.79
C GLY A 70 -23.10 -9.72 9.53
N ARG A 71 -22.55 -10.87 9.92
CA ARG A 71 -21.26 -10.99 10.61
C ARG A 71 -20.14 -11.54 9.72
N GLU A 72 -20.43 -11.72 8.43
CA GLU A 72 -19.57 -12.46 7.50
C GLU A 72 -18.78 -11.56 6.56
N ALA A 73 -19.34 -10.41 6.17
CA ALA A 73 -18.64 -9.45 5.32
C ALA A 73 -19.01 -7.99 5.59
N ALA A 74 -18.06 -7.08 5.34
CA ALA A 74 -18.29 -5.65 5.26
C ALA A 74 -17.51 -5.05 4.08
N PHE A 75 -18.06 -4.04 3.43
CA PHE A 75 -17.51 -3.43 2.23
C PHE A 75 -17.32 -1.94 2.47
N VAL A 76 -16.10 -1.44 2.28
CA VAL A 76 -15.73 -0.06 2.62
C VAL A 76 -15.15 0.68 1.42
N SER A 77 -15.42 1.99 1.34
CA SER A 77 -14.96 2.84 0.24
C SER A 77 -14.72 4.28 0.66
N ALA A 78 -14.06 5.03 -0.20
CA ALA A 78 -13.91 6.47 -0.09
C ALA A 78 -14.63 7.12 -1.29
N GLY A 79 -15.26 8.27 -1.08
CA GLY A 79 -15.91 9.02 -2.16
C GLY A 79 -17.14 8.38 -2.80
N GLY A 80 -17.76 7.38 -2.18
CA GLY A 80 -19.00 6.76 -2.65
C GLY A 80 -18.83 5.69 -3.75
N TYR A 81 -17.60 5.21 -3.98
CA TYR A 81 -17.37 4.03 -4.83
C TYR A 81 -18.03 2.77 -4.25
N HIS A 82 -18.37 1.78 -5.08
CA HIS A 82 -19.09 0.57 -4.63
C HIS A 82 -18.36 -0.16 -3.50
N HIS A 83 -17.05 -0.42 -3.63
CA HIS A 83 -16.12 -0.71 -2.54
C HIS A 83 -14.68 -0.77 -3.05
N HIS A 84 -13.73 -0.31 -2.24
CA HIS A 84 -12.31 -0.54 -2.49
C HIS A 84 -11.83 -1.81 -1.79
N ILE A 85 -12.33 -2.05 -0.57
CA ILE A 85 -11.92 -3.17 0.28
C ILE A 85 -13.17 -3.92 0.76
N GLY A 86 -13.19 -5.23 0.53
CA GLY A 86 -14.06 -6.18 1.23
C GLY A 86 -13.33 -6.74 2.45
N LEU A 87 -14.01 -6.83 3.59
CA LEU A 87 -13.53 -7.44 4.82
C LEU A 87 -14.38 -8.69 5.06
N ASN A 88 -13.78 -9.87 5.17
CA ASN A 88 -14.50 -11.14 5.23
C ASN A 88 -14.03 -12.03 6.39
N THR A 89 -14.98 -12.71 7.06
CA THR A 89 -14.70 -13.65 8.15
C THR A 89 -14.90 -15.13 7.78
N TRP A 90 -15.27 -15.43 6.53
CA TRP A 90 -15.72 -16.76 6.07
C TRP A 90 -14.88 -17.94 6.55
N ASP A 91 -13.55 -17.86 6.44
CA ASP A 91 -12.62 -18.91 6.88
C ASP A 91 -11.70 -18.45 8.03
N SER A 92 -12.03 -17.33 8.66
CA SER A 92 -11.14 -16.64 9.60
C SER A 92 -11.82 -16.18 10.88
N ALA A 93 -13.14 -16.35 11.01
CA ALA A 93 -13.90 -15.94 12.18
C ALA A 93 -13.28 -16.45 13.49
N ASP A 94 -13.05 -15.53 14.43
CA ASP A 94 -12.40 -15.80 15.73
C ASP A 94 -10.99 -16.43 15.63
N GLY A 95 -10.39 -16.40 14.43
CA GLY A 95 -9.07 -16.92 14.15
C GLY A 95 -7.94 -16.01 14.60
N SER A 96 -6.72 -16.41 14.27
CA SER A 96 -5.50 -15.62 14.50
C SER A 96 -4.79 -15.35 13.17
N PRO A 97 -4.00 -14.26 13.09
CA PRO A 97 -3.18 -13.99 11.91
C PRO A 97 -2.26 -15.17 11.55
N PRO A 98 -1.88 -15.32 10.27
CA PRO A 98 -0.97 -16.38 9.85
C PRO A 98 0.40 -16.26 10.55
N PRO A 99 1.09 -17.39 10.84
CA PRO A 99 2.42 -17.36 11.42
C PRO A 99 3.43 -16.59 10.53
N PRO A 100 4.44 -15.93 11.13
CA PRO A 100 5.51 -15.29 10.36
C PRO A 100 6.19 -16.24 9.38
N GLY A 101 6.50 -15.76 8.17
CA GLY A 101 7.13 -16.56 7.11
C GLY A 101 6.17 -17.45 6.30
N SER A 102 4.86 -17.35 6.53
CA SER A 102 3.85 -17.97 5.66
C SER A 102 3.74 -17.23 4.33
N THR A 103 3.33 -17.92 3.27
CA THR A 103 2.93 -17.27 2.02
C THR A 103 1.61 -16.52 2.21
N GLY A 104 1.47 -15.37 1.55
CA GLY A 104 0.28 -14.53 1.66
C GLY A 104 0.47 -13.19 0.97
N LEU A 105 -0.55 -12.33 1.11
CA LEU A 105 -0.47 -10.94 0.69
C LEU A 105 0.61 -10.21 1.51
N TYR A 106 1.51 -9.48 0.84
CA TYR A 106 2.49 -8.66 1.54
C TYR A 106 1.85 -7.38 2.08
N HIS A 107 1.23 -6.55 1.23
CA HIS A 107 0.36 -5.44 1.67
C HIS A 107 -0.65 -5.01 0.59
N VAL A 108 -1.67 -4.25 1.01
CA VAL A 108 -2.48 -3.40 0.13
C VAL A 108 -2.00 -1.95 0.23
N ALA A 109 -1.75 -1.32 -0.93
CA ALA A 109 -1.35 0.09 -0.99
C ALA A 109 -2.55 1.02 -1.28
N ILE A 110 -2.68 2.07 -0.48
CA ILE A 110 -3.74 3.08 -0.55
C ILE A 110 -3.11 4.42 -0.93
N LEU A 111 -3.45 4.90 -2.13
CA LEU A 111 -2.92 6.14 -2.69
C LEU A 111 -3.68 7.36 -2.16
N TYR A 112 -2.94 8.31 -1.58
CA TYR A 112 -3.42 9.62 -1.17
C TYR A 112 -3.09 10.67 -2.24
N PRO A 113 -3.99 11.64 -2.49
CA PRO A 113 -3.83 12.60 -3.57
C PRO A 113 -2.75 13.65 -3.29
N THR A 114 -2.40 13.89 -2.02
CA THR A 114 -1.43 14.90 -1.63
C THR A 114 -0.61 14.46 -0.42
N ARG A 115 0.58 15.07 -0.28
CA ARG A 115 1.43 14.88 0.91
C ARG A 115 0.73 15.30 2.21
N ALA A 116 -0.07 16.36 2.16
CA ALA A 116 -0.87 16.81 3.31
C ALA A 116 -1.97 15.80 3.69
N ALA A 117 -2.61 15.15 2.72
CA ALA A 117 -3.59 14.09 2.99
C ALA A 117 -2.92 12.84 3.60
N LEU A 118 -1.72 12.49 3.15
CA LEU A 118 -0.92 11.44 3.78
C LEU A 118 -0.51 11.82 5.23
N ALA A 119 -0.15 13.08 5.47
CA ALA A 119 0.15 13.59 6.81
C ALA A 119 -1.07 13.55 7.74
N ASP A 120 -2.27 13.83 7.24
CA ASP A 120 -3.53 13.69 7.99
C ASP A 120 -3.76 12.24 8.41
N ALA A 121 -3.56 11.29 7.49
CA ALA A 121 -3.64 9.87 7.82
C ALA A 121 -2.63 9.47 8.90
N LEU A 122 -1.37 9.93 8.80
CA LEU A 122 -0.35 9.71 9.83
C LEU A 122 -0.79 10.26 11.20
N ALA A 123 -1.37 11.45 11.25
CA ALA A 123 -1.84 12.03 12.52
C ALA A 123 -3.00 11.23 13.13
N ARG A 124 -3.88 10.65 12.31
CA ARG A 124 -4.94 9.75 12.78
C ARG A 124 -4.39 8.44 13.34
N LEU A 125 -3.36 7.88 12.70
CA LEU A 125 -2.64 6.71 13.22
C LEU A 125 -1.97 7.02 14.57
N ASP A 126 -1.26 8.14 14.67
CA ASP A 126 -0.61 8.61 15.90
C ASP A 126 -1.64 8.77 17.03
N ALA A 127 -2.79 9.40 16.74
CA ALA A 127 -3.86 9.63 17.71
C ALA A 127 -4.52 8.33 18.18
N ALA A 128 -4.62 7.32 17.31
CA ALA A 128 -5.12 6.00 17.64
C ALA A 128 -4.05 5.08 18.29
N GLY A 129 -2.80 5.53 18.40
CA GLY A 129 -1.70 4.74 18.96
C GLY A 129 -1.27 3.57 18.09
N ILE A 130 -1.52 3.62 16.78
CA ILE A 130 -1.18 2.55 15.84
C ILE A 130 0.28 2.73 15.39
N PRO A 131 1.17 1.76 15.66
CA PRO A 131 2.57 1.86 15.27
C PRO A 131 2.75 1.65 13.76
N LEU A 132 3.72 2.36 13.19
CA LEU A 132 4.23 2.03 11.87
C LEU A 132 5.20 0.85 11.97
N THR A 133 5.12 -0.07 11.01
CA THR A 133 6.11 -1.13 10.80
C THR A 133 7.29 -0.63 9.95
N GLY A 134 7.09 0.46 9.19
CA GLY A 134 8.13 1.13 8.42
C GLY A 134 7.67 2.45 7.80
N ALA A 135 8.61 3.23 7.27
CA ALA A 135 8.30 4.42 6.48
C ALA A 135 9.46 4.74 5.53
N SER A 136 9.14 4.94 4.25
CA SER A 136 10.13 5.03 3.18
C SER A 136 9.88 6.21 2.25
N ASP A 137 10.97 6.80 1.77
CA ASP A 137 11.00 7.72 0.62
C ASP A 137 11.70 7.00 -0.53
N HIS A 138 10.93 6.69 -1.57
CA HIS A 138 11.40 5.95 -2.74
C HIS A 138 11.97 6.84 -3.86
N GLY A 139 11.97 8.16 -3.67
CA GLY A 139 12.26 9.15 -4.70
C GLY A 139 11.10 9.37 -5.67
N VAL A 140 10.23 8.39 -5.87
CA VAL A 140 8.99 8.51 -6.67
C VAL A 140 7.74 8.62 -5.80
N SER A 141 7.77 8.04 -4.61
CA SER A 141 6.67 8.03 -3.65
C SER A 141 7.20 8.20 -2.22
N GLU A 142 6.31 8.61 -1.32
CA GLU A 142 6.52 8.54 0.14
C GLU A 142 5.46 7.61 0.71
N ALA A 143 5.87 6.67 1.55
CA ALA A 143 5.04 5.58 2.03
C ALA A 143 5.17 5.35 3.54
N LEU A 144 4.06 4.99 4.16
CA LEU A 144 3.92 4.56 5.55
C LEU A 144 3.44 3.12 5.55
N TYR A 145 4.16 2.24 6.24
CA TYR A 145 3.81 0.83 6.36
C TYR A 145 3.31 0.55 7.77
N LEU A 146 2.24 -0.22 7.87
CA LEU A 146 1.60 -0.64 9.10
C LEU A 146 0.86 -1.96 8.88
N ASP A 147 0.45 -2.57 9.99
CA ASP A 147 -0.41 -3.74 9.98
C ASP A 147 -1.81 -3.34 10.43
N ASP A 148 -2.84 -3.90 9.79
CA ASP A 148 -4.20 -3.82 10.33
C ASP A 148 -4.36 -4.73 11.56
N PRO A 149 -5.51 -4.71 12.27
CA PRO A 149 -5.71 -5.51 13.47
C PRO A 149 -5.60 -7.03 13.30
N ASP A 150 -5.63 -7.53 12.06
CA ASP A 150 -5.50 -8.94 11.70
C ASP A 150 -4.17 -9.24 11.00
N HIS A 151 -3.22 -8.29 11.06
CA HIS A 151 -1.89 -8.32 10.45
C HIS A 151 -1.90 -8.44 8.93
N ASN A 152 -2.94 -7.92 8.26
CA ASN A 152 -2.83 -7.62 6.85
C ASN A 152 -1.92 -6.40 6.70
N GLY A 153 -0.87 -6.51 5.87
CA GLY A 153 -0.01 -5.37 5.58
C GLY A 153 -0.79 -4.27 4.86
N VAL A 154 -0.61 -3.03 5.31
CA VAL A 154 -1.18 -1.83 4.71
C VAL A 154 -0.06 -0.85 4.40
N GLU A 155 -0.08 -0.29 3.19
CA GLU A 155 0.76 0.83 2.81
C GLU A 155 -0.14 2.05 2.56
N LEU A 156 0.14 3.16 3.23
CA LEU A 156 -0.45 4.46 2.90
C LEU A 156 0.62 5.27 2.19
N TYR A 157 0.38 5.67 0.95
CA TYR A 157 1.41 6.35 0.17
C TYR A 157 0.86 7.50 -0.66
N ARG A 158 1.77 8.34 -1.13
CA ARG A 158 1.49 9.35 -2.15
C ARG A 158 2.61 9.34 -3.20
N ASP A 159 2.23 9.53 -4.45
CA ASP A 159 3.18 9.72 -5.53
C ASP A 159 3.66 11.17 -5.60
N ARG A 160 4.95 11.36 -5.90
CA ARG A 160 5.46 12.65 -6.37
C ARG A 160 4.96 12.89 -7.80
N PRO A 161 4.80 14.15 -8.22
CA PRO A 161 4.63 14.46 -9.63
C PRO A 161 5.72 13.76 -10.45
N GLU A 162 5.35 13.12 -11.57
CA GLU A 162 6.28 12.33 -12.38
C GLU A 162 7.50 13.14 -12.85
N ALA A 163 7.30 14.45 -13.09
CA ALA A 163 8.37 15.38 -13.45
C ALA A 163 9.48 15.50 -12.39
N GLU A 164 9.20 15.14 -11.14
CA GLU A 164 10.17 15.15 -10.04
C GLU A 164 10.87 13.79 -9.87
N TRP A 165 10.49 12.77 -10.64
CA TRP A 165 11.04 11.43 -10.46
C TRP A 165 12.53 11.39 -10.83
N PRO A 166 13.38 10.76 -10.00
CA PRO A 166 14.81 10.69 -10.24
C PRO A 166 15.12 9.88 -11.50
N ARG A 167 15.83 10.48 -12.44
CA ARG A 167 16.29 9.82 -13.68
C ARG A 167 17.80 10.00 -13.82
N ASP A 168 18.46 9.00 -14.38
CA ASP A 168 19.87 9.10 -14.77
C ASP A 168 20.05 9.94 -16.06
N GLU A 169 21.30 10.11 -16.49
CA GLU A 169 21.64 10.83 -17.72
C GLU A 169 21.01 10.21 -19.00
N ALA A 170 20.68 8.92 -18.95
CA ALA A 170 20.00 8.20 -20.04
C ALA A 170 18.47 8.27 -19.94
N GLY A 171 17.92 8.95 -18.93
CA GLY A 171 16.47 9.09 -18.70
C GLY A 171 15.83 7.90 -17.96
N ALA A 172 16.63 6.90 -17.55
CA ALA A 172 16.13 5.73 -16.85
C ALA A 172 15.85 6.05 -15.38
N LEU A 173 14.74 5.52 -14.86
CA LEU A 173 14.29 5.74 -13.49
C LEU A 173 15.33 5.23 -12.47
N ARG A 174 15.57 6.01 -11.42
CA ARG A 174 16.50 5.70 -10.32
C ARG A 174 15.79 5.77 -8.98
N MET A 175 15.02 4.73 -8.68
CA MET A 175 14.41 4.57 -7.37
C MET A 175 15.48 4.31 -6.31
N ALA A 176 15.29 4.89 -5.14
CA ALA A 176 16.06 4.59 -3.94
C ALA A 176 15.10 4.06 -2.88
N THR A 177 15.61 3.57 -1.75
CA THR A 177 14.79 3.43 -0.55
C THR A 177 15.52 4.11 0.60
N ARG A 178 15.01 5.27 0.97
CA ARG A 178 15.56 6.09 2.06
C ARG A 178 14.55 6.10 3.20
N ARG A 179 15.03 6.39 4.40
CA ARG A 179 14.15 6.64 5.53
C ARG A 179 13.31 7.89 5.26
N LEU A 180 12.00 7.79 5.46
CA LEU A 180 11.11 8.95 5.38
C LEU A 180 11.32 9.89 6.57
N ASP A 181 11.42 11.20 6.30
CA ASP A 181 11.39 12.22 7.35
C ASP A 181 9.95 12.43 7.84
N LEU A 182 9.59 11.69 8.90
CA LEU A 182 8.26 11.77 9.51
C LEU A 182 8.00 13.10 10.23
N ALA A 183 9.03 13.84 10.66
CA ALA A 183 8.83 15.15 11.27
C ALA A 183 8.43 16.17 10.19
N SER A 184 9.11 16.13 9.05
CA SER A 184 8.75 16.92 7.86
C SER A 184 7.37 16.58 7.33
N LEU A 185 6.97 15.30 7.34
CA LEU A 185 5.62 14.91 6.93
C LEU A 185 4.56 15.49 7.87
N ARG A 186 4.73 15.37 9.20
CA ARG A 186 3.80 15.93 10.19
C ARG A 186 3.65 17.45 10.08
N ALA A 187 4.73 18.16 9.69
CA ALA A 187 4.70 19.60 9.51
C ALA A 187 3.76 20.09 8.39
N GLU A 188 3.33 19.22 7.46
CA GLU A 188 2.35 19.56 6.42
C GLU A 188 1.00 20.01 6.99
N LEU A 189 0.60 19.48 8.15
CA LEU A 189 -0.68 19.81 8.77
C LEU A 189 -0.75 21.28 9.23
N THR A 190 0.37 21.81 9.74
CA THR A 190 0.48 23.22 10.12
C THR A 190 0.44 24.12 8.88
N ARG A 191 1.06 23.70 7.77
CA ARG A 191 1.07 24.45 6.52
C ARG A 191 -0.32 24.53 5.87
N ALA A 192 -1.07 23.42 5.91
CA ALA A 192 -2.43 23.38 5.40
C ALA A 192 -3.38 24.31 6.17
N GLN A 193 -3.18 24.49 7.48
CA GLN A 193 -3.97 25.40 8.31
C GLN A 193 -3.69 26.88 8.01
N ILE A 194 -2.44 27.25 7.69
CA ILE A 194 -2.05 28.63 7.34
C ILE A 194 -2.64 29.05 5.99
N THR A 195 -2.92 28.10 5.10
CA THR A 195 -3.33 28.37 3.71
C THR A 195 -4.85 28.31 3.51
N ARG A 196 -5.64 28.05 4.57
CA ARG A 196 -7.12 28.12 4.52
C ARG A 196 -7.57 29.58 4.75
N PRO A 197 -8.36 30.17 3.83
CA PRO A 197 -8.87 31.54 3.98
C PRO A 197 -9.85 31.67 5.14
#